data_AF-A0A1X7VJ44-F1
#
_entry.id   AF-A0A1X7VJ44-F1
#
_cell.length_a   1.000
_cell.length_b   1.000
_cell.length_c   1.000
_cell.angle_alpha   90.00
_cell.angle_beta   90.00
_cell.angle_gamma   90.00
#
_symmetry.space_group_name_H-M   'P 1'
#
loop_
_entity.id
_entity.type
_entity.pdbx_description
1 polymer ?
#
loop_
_entity_poly.entity_id
_entity_poly.type
_entity_poly.pdbx_seq_one_letter_code
_entity_poly.pdbx_strand_id
1 'polypeptide(L)'
;MRAGRVPASNFKSVSHTNESSLFLSLILSMCHSETSKFRNNATAWGIQHEKVARDKYSSYSGLNHVDFKMEECGFFIDVDNPYIGASPDGVVSCVCCGDDVCEIKCPFCHKDDCFKDAVKDTNFCLAETDNGNYELKHSHSYYYQIAHLSWILVNYVKFLAQ
;
A
#
# COMPACT_ATOMS: atom_id res chain seq x y z
N MET A 1 6.66 12.39 -12.11
CA MET A 1 5.35 12.67 -11.48
C MET A 1 5.37 12.56 -9.95
N ARG A 2 6.24 11.74 -9.34
CA ARG A 2 6.27 11.54 -7.87
C ARG A 2 7.11 12.57 -7.09
N ALA A 3 8.09 13.20 -7.75
CA ALA A 3 9.00 14.15 -7.10
C ALA A 3 8.25 15.30 -6.40
N GLY A 4 8.66 15.60 -5.18
CA GLY A 4 8.12 16.68 -4.34
C GLY A 4 6.76 16.36 -3.69
N ARG A 5 6.30 15.11 -3.75
CA ARG A 5 5.04 14.65 -3.14
C ARG A 5 5.32 13.67 -2.01
N VAL A 6 4.37 13.54 -1.10
CA VAL A 6 4.36 12.55 -0.01
C VAL A 6 3.72 11.26 -0.54
N PRO A 7 4.50 10.20 -0.83
CA PRO A 7 3.94 8.90 -1.20
C PRO A 7 3.40 8.15 0.02
N ALA A 8 2.41 7.28 -0.19
CA ALA A 8 1.83 6.45 0.87
C ALA A 8 2.87 5.64 1.67
N SER A 9 3.95 5.16 1.02
CA SER A 9 5.05 4.43 1.67
C SER A 9 5.80 5.22 2.74
N ASN A 10 5.78 6.56 2.65
CA ASN A 10 6.48 7.46 3.56
C ASN A 10 5.53 8.09 4.59
N PHE A 11 4.23 7.78 4.53
CA PHE A 11 3.22 8.48 5.33
C PHE A 11 3.48 8.37 6.83
N LYS A 12 3.83 7.17 7.33
CA LYS A 12 4.21 7.00 8.75
C LYS A 12 5.33 7.95 9.17
N SER A 13 6.39 8.05 8.36
CA SER A 13 7.56 8.90 8.65
C SER A 13 7.18 10.37 8.68
N VAL A 14 6.38 10.83 7.72
CA VAL A 14 5.89 12.21 7.67
C VAL A 14 5.02 12.52 8.89
N SER A 15 4.06 11.64 9.24
CA SER A 15 3.14 11.84 10.37
C SER A 15 3.83 11.86 11.75
N HIS A 16 5.05 11.34 11.86
CA HIS A 16 5.82 11.28 13.12
C HIS A 16 7.04 12.20 13.14
N THR A 17 7.29 12.96 12.06
CA THR A 17 8.39 13.92 12.04
C THR A 17 7.98 15.19 12.78
N ASN A 18 8.79 15.61 13.76
CA ASN A 18 8.59 16.90 14.41
C ASN A 18 8.96 18.02 13.43
N GLU A 19 8.10 19.04 13.35
CA GLU A 19 8.29 20.22 12.50
C GLU A 19 9.63 20.94 12.77
N SER A 20 10.10 20.88 14.02
CA SER A 20 11.38 21.46 14.46
C SER A 20 12.62 20.61 14.09
N SER A 21 12.43 19.36 13.66
CA SER A 21 13.51 18.44 13.28
C SER A 21 13.24 17.78 11.92
N LEU A 22 12.84 18.57 10.93
CA LEU A 22 12.66 18.08 9.56
C LEU A 22 13.94 17.42 9.07
N PHE A 23 13.92 16.09 8.97
CA PHE A 23 15.06 15.34 8.49
C PHE A 23 15.25 15.65 7.02
N LEU A 24 16.32 16.38 6.70
CA LEU A 24 16.69 16.74 5.33
C LEU A 24 16.70 15.50 4.42
N SER A 25 17.07 14.33 4.96
CA SER A 25 17.02 13.04 4.26
C SER A 25 15.62 12.64 3.80
N LEU A 26 14.57 12.87 4.60
CA LEU A 26 13.19 12.57 4.23
C LEU A 26 12.71 13.49 3.09
N ILE A 27 12.99 14.79 3.19
CA ILE A 27 12.67 15.77 2.14
C ILE A 27 13.41 15.42 0.84
N LEU A 28 14.72 15.15 0.94
CA LEU A 28 15.53 14.76 -0.21
C LEU A 28 15.01 13.46 -0.85
N SER A 29 14.57 12.48 -0.07
CA SER A 29 13.99 11.24 -0.61
C SER A 29 12.72 11.47 -1.43
N MET A 30 11.89 12.46 -1.06
CA MET A 30 10.68 12.82 -1.78
C MET A 30 10.98 13.67 -3.02
N CYS A 31 11.96 14.59 -2.93
CA CYS A 31 12.35 15.45 -4.05
C CYS A 31 13.20 14.73 -5.11
N HIS A 32 13.99 13.73 -4.71
CA HIS A 32 14.94 13.01 -5.55
C HIS A 32 14.59 11.52 -5.73
N SER A 33 13.30 11.18 -5.66
CA SER A 33 12.81 9.79 -5.73
C SER A 33 13.27 9.01 -6.98
N GLU A 34 13.55 9.71 -8.09
CA GLU A 34 14.02 9.10 -9.34
C GLU A 34 15.52 8.75 -9.35
N THR A 35 16.34 9.48 -8.59
CA THR A 35 17.80 9.29 -8.54
C THR A 35 18.23 8.41 -7.36
N SER A 36 17.37 8.21 -6.36
CA SER A 36 17.60 7.33 -5.20
C SER A 36 16.83 6.02 -5.28
N LYS A 37 16.88 5.31 -6.43
CA LYS A 37 16.22 3.98 -6.54
C LYS A 37 16.88 2.98 -5.62
N PHE A 38 16.37 2.89 -4.39
CA PHE A 38 16.79 1.93 -3.40
C PHE A 38 16.39 0.53 -3.87
N ARG A 39 17.37 -0.21 -4.41
CA ARG A 39 17.22 -1.59 -4.83
C ARG A 39 17.93 -2.49 -3.84
N ASN A 40 17.17 -3.22 -3.04
CA ASN A 40 17.67 -4.33 -2.25
C ASN A 40 16.94 -5.62 -2.67
N ASN A 41 17.38 -6.75 -2.11
CA ASN A 41 16.78 -8.06 -2.40
C ASN A 41 15.28 -8.10 -2.07
N ALA A 42 14.84 -7.37 -1.04
CA ALA A 42 13.43 -7.32 -0.67
C ALA A 42 12.57 -6.58 -1.71
N THR A 43 13.05 -5.46 -2.24
CA THR A 43 12.38 -4.73 -3.33
C THR A 43 12.33 -5.54 -4.62
N ALA A 44 13.45 -6.19 -4.98
CA ALA A 44 13.51 -7.03 -6.17
C ALA A 44 12.55 -8.23 -6.07
N TRP A 45 12.51 -8.87 -4.89
CA TRP A 45 11.57 -9.94 -4.59
C TRP A 45 10.13 -9.48 -4.69
N GLY A 46 9.79 -8.34 -4.09
CA GLY A 46 8.46 -7.73 -4.18
C GLY A 46 8.00 -7.58 -5.62
N ILE A 47 8.78 -6.88 -6.44
CA ILE A 47 8.49 -6.64 -7.86
C ILE A 47 8.29 -7.95 -8.63
N GLN A 48 9.13 -8.96 -8.38
CA GLN A 48 9.04 -10.24 -9.08
C GLN A 48 7.76 -11.02 -8.76
N HIS A 49 7.25 -10.90 -7.53
CA HIS A 49 6.14 -11.72 -7.03
C HIS A 49 4.79 -10.98 -7.01
N GLU A 50 4.80 -9.66 -7.12
CA GLU A 50 3.60 -8.82 -7.06
C GLU A 50 2.53 -9.26 -8.06
N LYS A 51 2.90 -9.47 -9.35
CA LYS A 51 1.95 -9.93 -10.37
C LYS A 51 1.31 -11.26 -10.01
N VAL A 52 2.11 -12.23 -9.54
CA VAL A 52 1.60 -13.56 -9.17
C VAL A 52 0.66 -13.47 -7.97
N ALA A 53 0.99 -12.64 -6.98
CA ALA A 53 0.12 -12.39 -5.84
C ALA A 53 -1.19 -11.70 -6.26
N ARG A 54 -1.12 -10.74 -7.19
CA ARG A 54 -2.27 -10.04 -7.77
C ARG A 54 -3.21 -10.99 -8.50
N ASP A 55 -2.66 -11.83 -9.38
CA ASP A 55 -3.43 -12.80 -10.15
C ASP A 55 -4.17 -13.80 -9.22
N LYS A 56 -3.51 -14.24 -8.15
CA LYS A 56 -4.12 -15.12 -7.13
C LYS A 56 -5.25 -14.42 -6.37
N TYR A 57 -5.02 -13.18 -5.92
CA TYR A 57 -6.04 -12.40 -5.23
C TYR A 57 -7.25 -12.12 -6.14
N SER A 58 -7.00 -11.76 -7.40
CA SER A 58 -8.07 -11.53 -8.38
C SER A 58 -8.88 -12.80 -8.64
N SER A 59 -8.22 -13.95 -8.77
CA SER A 59 -8.90 -15.24 -8.99
C SER A 59 -9.75 -15.65 -7.79
N TYR A 60 -9.23 -15.49 -6.58
CA TYR A 60 -9.97 -15.77 -5.36
C TYR A 60 -11.17 -14.82 -5.21
N SER A 61 -10.95 -13.52 -5.37
CA SER A 61 -12.01 -12.51 -5.21
C SER A 61 -13.10 -12.66 -6.27
N GLY A 62 -12.74 -13.02 -7.51
CA GLY A 62 -13.70 -13.31 -8.58
C GLY A 62 -14.66 -14.48 -8.29
N LEU A 63 -14.31 -15.38 -7.38
CA LEU A 63 -15.20 -16.46 -6.92
C LEU A 63 -16.10 -16.04 -5.75
N ASN A 64 -15.74 -14.97 -5.03
CA ASN A 64 -16.40 -14.55 -3.79
C ASN A 64 -17.18 -13.23 -3.93
N HIS A 65 -17.00 -12.49 -5.03
CA HIS A 65 -17.63 -11.19 -5.29
C HIS A 65 -18.37 -11.18 -6.63
N VAL A 66 -19.40 -10.33 -6.72
CA VAL A 66 -20.27 -10.23 -7.91
C VAL A 66 -19.70 -9.21 -8.91
N ASP A 67 -19.47 -9.64 -10.15
CA ASP A 67 -18.84 -8.84 -11.22
C ASP A 67 -17.53 -8.18 -10.75
N PHE A 68 -16.69 -8.97 -10.09
CA PHE A 68 -15.42 -8.49 -9.56
C PHE A 68 -14.44 -8.13 -10.68
N LYS A 69 -13.84 -6.96 -10.58
CA LYS A 69 -12.77 -6.48 -11.46
C LYS A 69 -11.60 -6.01 -10.63
N MET A 70 -10.40 -6.27 -11.13
CA MET A 70 -9.16 -5.77 -10.59
C MET A 70 -8.31 -5.23 -11.74
N GLU A 71 -7.93 -3.97 -11.64
CA GLU A 71 -7.19 -3.26 -12.68
C GLU A 71 -5.89 -2.69 -12.12
N GLU A 72 -4.82 -2.74 -12.93
CA GLU A 72 -3.61 -1.98 -12.64
C GLU A 72 -3.90 -0.49 -12.75
N CYS A 73 -3.22 0.31 -11.96
CA CYS A 73 -3.45 1.75 -11.91
C CYS A 73 -2.15 2.55 -11.94
N GLY A 74 -2.29 3.81 -12.30
CA GLY A 74 -1.19 4.77 -12.30
C GLY A 74 -0.99 5.42 -10.94
N PHE A 75 -0.32 6.56 -10.95
CA PHE A 75 -0.15 7.40 -9.78
C PHE A 75 -1.32 8.39 -9.65
N PHE A 76 -2.07 8.27 -8.56
CA PHE A 76 -3.12 9.20 -8.19
C PHE A 76 -2.54 10.39 -7.42
N ILE A 77 -3.12 11.58 -7.65
CA ILE A 77 -2.78 12.82 -6.97
C ILE A 77 -4.07 13.36 -6.35
N ASP A 78 -4.01 13.74 -5.08
CA ASP A 78 -5.12 14.45 -4.44
C ASP A 78 -5.23 15.85 -5.05
N VAL A 79 -6.39 16.17 -5.63
CA VAL A 79 -6.58 17.42 -6.40
C VAL A 79 -6.56 18.63 -5.48
N ASP A 80 -7.15 18.51 -4.28
CA ASP A 80 -7.20 19.58 -3.29
C ASP A 80 -5.85 19.73 -2.58
N ASN A 81 -5.08 18.64 -2.51
CA ASN A 81 -3.76 18.60 -1.88
C ASN A 81 -2.71 18.00 -2.84
N PRO A 82 -2.25 18.73 -3.89
CA PRO A 82 -1.40 18.17 -4.96
C PRO A 82 -0.04 17.62 -4.52
N TYR A 83 0.36 17.90 -3.28
CA TYR A 83 1.55 17.34 -2.62
C TYR A 83 1.31 15.94 -2.04
N ILE A 84 0.07 15.43 -2.05
CA ILE A 84 -0.33 14.08 -1.63
C ILE A 84 -0.58 13.24 -2.88
N GLY A 85 -0.05 12.01 -2.92
CA GLY A 85 -0.30 11.10 -4.02
C GLY A 85 0.19 9.68 -3.75
N ALA A 86 -0.40 8.71 -4.42
CA ALA A 86 -0.05 7.31 -4.24
C ALA A 86 -0.33 6.47 -5.49
N SER A 87 0.23 5.27 -5.53
CA SER A 87 -0.01 4.28 -6.57
C SER A 87 -0.33 2.99 -5.84
N PRO A 88 -1.61 2.63 -5.69
CA PRO A 88 -1.96 1.30 -5.21
C PRO A 88 -1.50 0.24 -6.22
N ASP A 89 -1.41 -1.01 -5.78
CA ASP A 89 -1.03 -2.14 -6.65
C ASP A 89 -2.20 -2.62 -7.52
N GLY A 90 -3.42 -2.19 -7.19
CA GLY A 90 -4.59 -2.29 -8.05
C GLY A 90 -5.78 -1.50 -7.52
N VAL A 91 -6.73 -1.22 -8.42
CA VAL A 91 -8.08 -0.76 -8.07
C VAL A 91 -9.01 -1.94 -8.25
N VAL A 92 -9.87 -2.17 -7.27
CA VAL A 92 -10.86 -3.25 -7.31
C VAL A 92 -12.26 -2.66 -7.33
N SER A 93 -13.16 -3.32 -8.03
CA SER A 93 -14.59 -2.96 -8.04
C SER A 93 -15.43 -4.23 -8.07
N CYS A 94 -16.56 -4.20 -7.36
CA CYS A 94 -17.58 -5.23 -7.47
C CYS A 94 -18.95 -4.68 -7.08
N VAL A 95 -20.02 -5.32 -7.56
CA VAL A 95 -21.39 -4.84 -7.32
C VAL A 95 -21.78 -4.93 -5.85
N CYS A 96 -21.24 -5.90 -5.11
CA CYS A 96 -21.61 -6.12 -3.70
C CYS A 96 -20.87 -5.22 -2.70
N CYS A 97 -19.67 -4.71 -3.03
CA CYS A 97 -18.85 -3.93 -2.09
C CYS A 97 -18.49 -2.52 -2.58
N GLY A 98 -18.69 -2.23 -3.87
CA GLY A 98 -18.25 -0.97 -4.49
C GLY A 98 -16.79 -1.00 -4.90
N ASP A 99 -16.18 0.19 -4.96
CA ASP A 99 -14.80 0.40 -5.37
C ASP A 99 -13.87 0.45 -4.15
N ASP A 100 -12.71 -0.19 -4.28
CA ASP A 100 -11.64 -0.16 -3.27
C ASP A 100 -10.25 -0.20 -3.93
N VAL A 101 -9.20 -0.11 -3.13
CA VAL A 101 -7.80 -0.24 -3.55
C VAL A 101 -7.20 -1.51 -2.99
N CYS A 102 -6.28 -2.10 -3.75
CA CYS A 102 -5.50 -3.25 -3.34
C CYS A 102 -4.02 -2.86 -3.19
N GLU A 103 -3.43 -3.20 -2.06
CA GLU A 103 -2.00 -3.07 -1.79
C GLU A 103 -1.44 -4.45 -1.44
N ILE A 104 -0.48 -4.91 -2.22
CA ILE A 104 0.07 -6.26 -2.20
C ILE A 104 1.47 -6.21 -1.60
N LYS A 105 1.71 -7.03 -0.59
CA LYS A 105 3.03 -7.18 0.03
C LYS A 105 3.55 -8.60 -0.14
N CYS A 106 4.76 -8.72 -0.67
CA CYS A 106 5.51 -9.98 -0.74
C CYS A 106 6.77 -9.88 0.14
N PRO A 107 6.69 -10.22 1.44
CA PRO A 107 7.79 -10.03 2.38
C PRO A 107 8.93 -11.02 2.11
N PHE A 108 10.09 -10.52 1.71
CA PHE A 108 11.27 -11.35 1.42
C PHE A 108 11.79 -12.13 2.63
N CYS A 109 11.62 -11.61 3.85
CA CYS A 109 12.03 -12.29 5.09
C CYS A 109 11.22 -13.56 5.38
N HIS A 110 10.03 -13.71 4.80
CA HIS A 110 9.14 -14.86 4.97
C HIS A 110 8.89 -15.58 3.63
N LYS A 111 9.84 -15.49 2.69
CA LYS A 111 9.68 -16.05 1.34
C LYS A 111 9.54 -17.58 1.31
N ASP A 112 10.16 -18.25 2.28
CA ASP A 112 10.17 -19.71 2.41
C ASP A 112 9.21 -20.19 3.52
N ASP A 113 8.58 -19.26 4.23
CA ASP A 113 7.67 -19.55 5.32
C ASP A 113 6.25 -19.77 4.80
N CYS A 114 5.49 -20.65 5.47
CA CYS A 114 4.06 -20.64 5.30
C CYS A 114 3.44 -19.47 6.10
N PHE A 115 2.23 -19.05 5.72
CA PHE A 115 1.55 -17.94 6.38
C PHE A 115 1.46 -18.12 7.91
N LYS A 116 1.20 -19.36 8.38
CA LYS A 116 1.10 -19.69 9.81
C LYS A 116 2.42 -19.51 10.58
N ASP A 117 3.56 -19.59 9.90
CA ASP A 117 4.86 -19.37 10.52
C ASP A 117 5.24 -17.89 10.48
N ALA A 118 4.93 -17.20 9.37
CA ALA A 118 5.14 -15.76 9.24
C ALA A 118 4.39 -14.97 10.33
N VAL A 119 3.13 -15.30 10.63
CA VAL A 119 2.33 -14.61 11.65
C VAL A 119 2.86 -14.77 13.09
N LYS A 120 3.70 -15.77 13.35
CA LYS A 120 4.36 -15.95 14.65
C LYS A 120 5.52 -14.97 14.85
N ASP A 121 6.05 -14.38 13.78
CA ASP A 121 7.06 -13.35 13.91
C ASP A 121 6.41 -12.05 14.44
N THR A 122 6.89 -11.61 15.60
CA THR A 122 6.48 -10.35 16.22
C THR A 122 6.67 -9.13 15.31
N ASN A 123 7.62 -9.18 14.36
CA ASN A 123 7.88 -8.14 13.37
C ASN A 123 7.02 -8.26 12.11
N PHE A 124 6.26 -9.34 11.94
CA PHE A 124 5.33 -9.47 10.82
C PHE A 124 4.25 -8.40 10.86
N CYS A 125 3.72 -8.01 9.70
CA CYS A 125 2.75 -6.93 9.61
C CYS A 125 1.39 -7.29 10.22
N LEU A 126 0.98 -8.56 10.17
CA LEU A 126 -0.29 -9.03 10.72
C LEU A 126 -0.13 -9.57 12.14
N ALA A 127 -1.19 -9.47 12.93
CA ALA A 127 -1.36 -10.14 14.21
C ALA A 127 -2.62 -11.01 14.17
N GLU A 128 -2.56 -12.17 14.83
CA GLU A 128 -3.76 -12.97 15.08
C GLU A 128 -4.59 -12.32 16.19
N THR A 129 -5.90 -12.28 15.99
CA THR A 129 -6.90 -11.76 16.93
C THR A 129 -7.43 -12.89 17.80
N ASP A 130 -8.07 -12.55 18.93
CA ASP A 130 -8.67 -13.53 19.85
C ASP A 130 -9.72 -14.44 19.18
N ASN A 131 -10.29 -14.00 18.07
CA ASN A 131 -11.30 -14.73 17.30
C ASN A 131 -10.70 -15.63 16.20
N GLY A 132 -9.37 -15.72 16.11
CA GLY A 132 -8.67 -16.49 15.07
C GLY A 132 -8.60 -15.79 13.69
N ASN A 133 -9.01 -14.53 13.61
CA ASN A 133 -8.82 -13.69 12.40
C ASN A 133 -7.45 -13.00 12.44
N TYR A 134 -7.04 -12.39 11.32
CA TYR A 134 -5.78 -11.65 11.22
C TYR A 134 -6.01 -10.18 10.91
N GLU A 135 -5.32 -9.29 11.63
CA GLU A 135 -5.44 -7.84 11.46
C GLU A 135 -4.08 -7.19 11.27
N LEU A 136 -4.05 -6.10 10.51
CA LEU A 136 -2.85 -5.31 10.30
C LEU A 136 -2.51 -4.52 11.58
N LYS A 137 -1.30 -4.71 12.10
CA LYS A 137 -0.85 -4.00 13.31
C LYS A 137 -0.85 -2.49 13.09
N HIS A 138 -1.56 -1.74 13.94
CA HIS A 138 -1.67 -0.27 13.86
C HIS A 138 -0.32 0.45 14.02
N SER A 139 0.65 -0.19 14.68
CA SER A 139 2.01 0.32 14.82
C SER A 139 2.87 0.10 13.57
N HIS A 140 2.46 -0.78 12.65
CA HIS A 140 3.23 -1.13 11.47
C HIS A 140 3.12 -0.05 10.38
N SER A 141 4.18 0.17 9.60
CA SER A 141 4.22 1.19 8.54
C SER A 141 3.12 1.00 7.49
N TYR A 142 2.81 -0.25 7.13
CA TYR A 142 1.75 -0.57 6.18
C TYR A 142 0.36 -0.09 6.62
N TYR A 143 0.08 0.03 7.93
CA TYR A 143 -1.22 0.57 8.39
C TYR A 143 -1.41 2.01 7.91
N TYR A 144 -0.37 2.83 8.05
CA TYR A 144 -0.35 4.21 7.56
C TYR A 144 -0.42 4.27 6.03
N GLN A 145 0.19 3.31 5.35
CA GLN A 145 0.13 3.22 3.90
C GLN A 145 -1.32 2.97 3.42
N ILE A 146 -2.03 2.01 4.02
CA ILE A 146 -3.44 1.73 3.71
C ILE A 146 -4.33 2.94 4.03
N ALA A 147 -4.14 3.58 5.17
CA ALA A 147 -4.89 4.78 5.53
C ALA A 147 -4.71 5.91 4.50
N HIS A 148 -3.49 6.11 4.01
CA HIS A 148 -3.19 7.09 2.96
C HIS A 148 -3.83 6.73 1.62
N LEU A 149 -3.80 5.46 1.22
CA LEU A 149 -4.43 4.98 -0.01
C LEU A 149 -5.95 5.16 0.04
N SER A 150 -6.57 4.81 1.18
CA SER A 150 -8.00 5.02 1.42
C SER A 150 -8.38 6.50 1.32
N TRP A 151 -7.58 7.41 1.90
CA TRP A 151 -7.77 8.86 1.76
C TRP A 151 -7.81 9.28 0.28
N ILE A 152 -6.82 8.85 -0.51
CA ILE A 152 -6.73 9.19 -1.92
C ILE A 152 -7.91 8.64 -2.72
N LEU A 153 -8.31 7.39 -2.47
CA LEU A 153 -9.45 6.79 -3.16
C LEU A 153 -10.73 7.57 -2.89
N VAL A 154 -11.01 7.94 -1.64
CA VAL A 154 -12.20 8.70 -1.27
C VAL A 154 -12.25 10.05 -1.99
N ASN A 155 -11.13 10.77 -2.07
CA ASN A 155 -11.08 12.05 -2.78
C ASN A 155 -11.11 11.89 -4.31
N TYR A 156 -10.56 10.80 -4.84
CA TYR A 156 -10.61 10.50 -6.27
C TYR A 156 -12.02 10.09 -6.74
N VAL A 157 -12.70 9.20 -6.01
CA VAL A 157 -14.07 8.74 -6.32
C VAL A 157 -15.08 9.89 -6.20
N LYS A 158 -14.93 10.77 -5.21
CA LYS A 158 -15.75 12.00 -5.09
C LYS A 158 -15.68 12.90 -6.33
N PHE A 159 -14.58 12.88 -7.07
CA PHE A 159 -14.41 13.69 -8.28
C PHE A 159 -15.03 13.04 -9.53
N LEU A 160 -15.05 11.70 -9.62
CA LEU A 160 -15.72 11.01 -10.74
C LEU A 160 -17.25 11.11 -10.68
N ALA A 161 -17.82 11.45 -9.52
CA ALA A 161 -19.26 11.51 -9.29
C ALA A 161 -19.87 12.93 -9.44
N GLN A 162 -19.17 13.90 -10.04
CA GLN A 162 -19.68 15.27 -10.31
C GLN A 162 -20.01 15.50 -11.78
#